data_AF-A0A1B7MJY2-F1
#
_entry.id   AF-A0A1B7MJY2-F1
#
_cell.length_a   1.000
_cell.length_b   1.000
_cell.length_c   1.000
_cell.angle_alpha   90.00
_cell.angle_beta   90.00
_cell.angle_gamma   90.00
#
_symmetry.space_group_name_H-M   'P 1'
#
loop_
_entity.id
_entity.type
_entity.pdbx_description
1 polymer ?
#
loop_
_entity_poly.entity_id
_entity_poly.type
_entity_poly.pdbx_seq_one_letter_code
_entity_poly.pdbx_strand_id
1 'polypeptide(L)'
;MGRPRLHNTEEEKTEAARGYRRAYYARQRDKLTRSAQKREKSQGKQDSNAPLVGRPRLHRTPEEKTEAARSYRRIYYERHRNRILAKNQEKYHIRDYGNKKCRSHWARPCDEIDACLQTLIGSSSAVFVEGLCTYFISNPDNADSSHTMRAAIDALEDLRQRAQSLVESVIEECGTGHDLSRTQDSVFRVRRILTAVEDVFAHAMLGVDYFVEAHGQGKLKHQITLDNTAVVP
;
A
#
# COMPACT_ATOMS: atom_id res chain seq x y z
N MET A 1 -1.76 2.34 7.38
CA MET A 1 -2.82 2.65 6.40
C MET A 1 -3.64 1.39 6.11
N GLY A 2 -4.89 1.31 6.57
CA GLY A 2 -5.77 0.17 6.29
C GLY A 2 -6.15 0.13 4.80
N ARG A 3 -6.29 -1.07 4.23
CA ARG A 3 -6.72 -1.21 2.82
C ARG A 3 -8.12 -0.58 2.66
N PRO A 4 -8.33 0.28 1.63
CA PRO A 4 -9.65 0.83 1.32
C PRO A 4 -10.67 -0.30 1.14
N ARG A 5 -11.87 -0.12 1.70
CA ARG A 5 -12.96 -1.06 1.46
C ARG A 5 -13.38 -0.95 0.00
N LEU A 6 -13.53 -2.11 -0.65
CA LEU A 6 -13.91 -2.20 -2.06
C LEU A 6 -15.34 -1.72 -2.33
N HIS A 7 -16.18 -1.73 -1.29
CA HIS A 7 -17.58 -1.31 -1.31
C HIS A 7 -17.84 -0.48 -0.05
N ASN A 8 -18.37 0.72 -0.24
CA ASN A 8 -18.61 1.69 0.81
C ASN A 8 -20.03 1.58 1.38
N THR A 9 -20.98 1.05 0.60
CA THR A 9 -22.38 0.88 1.00
C THR A 9 -22.80 -0.59 1.01
N GLU A 10 -23.88 -0.92 1.74
CA GLU A 10 -24.45 -2.27 1.71
C GLU A 10 -25.06 -2.61 0.34
N GLU A 11 -25.65 -1.62 -0.34
CA GLU A 11 -26.17 -1.80 -1.70
C GLU A 11 -25.08 -2.25 -2.67
N GLU A 12 -23.92 -1.57 -2.68
CA GLU A 12 -22.77 -1.95 -3.50
C GLU A 12 -22.29 -3.38 -3.22
N LYS A 13 -22.27 -3.81 -1.95
CA LYS A 13 -21.92 -5.20 -1.60
C LYS A 13 -22.93 -6.19 -2.16
N THR A 14 -24.23 -5.88 -2.06
CA THR A 14 -25.27 -6.77 -2.59
C THR A 14 -25.24 -6.86 -4.12
N GLU A 15 -24.97 -5.75 -4.80
CA GLU A 15 -24.86 -5.70 -6.24
C GLU A 15 -23.60 -6.40 -6.75
N ALA A 16 -22.45 -6.19 -6.10
CA ALA A 16 -21.24 -6.94 -6.38
C ALA A 16 -21.43 -8.45 -6.15
N ALA A 17 -22.14 -8.84 -5.09
CA ALA A 17 -22.47 -10.24 -4.84
C ALA A 17 -23.40 -10.82 -5.93
N ARG A 18 -24.39 -10.05 -6.41
CA ARG A 18 -25.26 -10.44 -7.53
C ARG A 18 -24.45 -10.59 -8.82
N GLY A 19 -23.56 -9.65 -9.13
CA GLY A 19 -22.66 -9.69 -10.29
C GLY A 19 -21.74 -10.90 -10.26
N TYR A 20 -21.12 -11.16 -9.10
CA TYR A 20 -20.28 -12.34 -8.89
C TYR A 20 -21.07 -13.64 -9.11
N ARG A 21 -22.28 -13.74 -8.56
CA ARG A 21 -23.15 -14.91 -8.77
C ARG A 21 -23.49 -15.09 -10.25
N ARG A 22 -23.89 -14.03 -10.96
CA ARG A 22 -24.18 -14.11 -12.41
C ARG A 22 -22.97 -14.62 -13.20
N ALA A 23 -21.78 -14.05 -12.96
CA ALA A 23 -20.55 -14.44 -13.64
C ALA A 23 -20.11 -15.88 -13.28
N TYR A 24 -20.32 -16.30 -12.04
CA TYR A 24 -20.08 -17.66 -11.59
C TYR A 24 -21.02 -18.65 -12.29
N TYR A 25 -22.33 -18.37 -12.28
CA TYR A 25 -23.32 -19.23 -12.93
C TYR A 25 -23.16 -19.27 -14.45
N ALA A 26 -22.76 -18.18 -15.09
CA ALA A 26 -22.43 -18.17 -16.51
C ALA A 26 -21.26 -19.11 -16.81
N ARG A 27 -20.17 -19.05 -16.04
CA ARG A 27 -19.00 -19.95 -16.18
C ARG A 27 -19.32 -21.42 -15.85
N GLN A 28 -20.29 -21.67 -14.99
CA GLN A 28 -20.67 -23.01 -14.53
C GLN A 28 -21.90 -23.57 -15.25
N ARG A 29 -22.54 -22.80 -16.14
CA ARG A 29 -23.81 -23.16 -16.78
C ARG A 29 -23.73 -24.52 -17.45
N ASP A 30 -22.70 -24.74 -18.24
CA ASP A 30 -22.48 -25.99 -18.99
C ASP A 30 -22.19 -27.19 -18.08
N LYS A 31 -21.52 -26.96 -16.94
CA LYS A 31 -21.28 -28.01 -15.95
C LYS A 31 -22.57 -28.39 -15.23
N LEU A 32 -23.39 -27.39 -14.90
CA LEU A 32 -24.68 -27.59 -14.25
C LEU A 32 -25.66 -28.33 -15.18
N THR A 33 -25.80 -27.93 -16.44
CA THR A 33 -26.64 -28.63 -17.42
C THR A 33 -26.16 -30.05 -17.68
N ARG A 34 -24.86 -30.29 -17.86
CA ARG A 34 -24.31 -31.66 -18.00
C ARG A 34 -24.58 -32.52 -16.77
N SER A 35 -24.49 -31.94 -15.56
CA SER A 35 -24.77 -32.66 -14.32
C SER A 35 -26.26 -32.99 -14.15
N ALA A 36 -27.15 -32.08 -14.57
CA ALA A 36 -28.59 -32.30 -14.57
C ALA A 36 -29.00 -33.39 -15.56
N GLN A 37 -28.50 -33.34 -16.80
CA GLN A 37 -28.72 -34.39 -17.80
C GLN A 37 -28.18 -35.74 -17.35
N LYS A 38 -27.03 -35.78 -16.65
CA LYS A 38 -26.49 -37.02 -16.09
C LYS A 38 -27.38 -37.59 -14.98
N ARG A 39 -27.97 -36.72 -14.15
CA ARG A 39 -28.96 -37.10 -13.13
C ARG A 39 -30.24 -37.65 -13.75
N GLU A 40 -30.79 -36.98 -14.76
CA GLU A 40 -31.96 -37.45 -15.50
C GLU A 40 -31.71 -38.80 -16.17
N LYS A 41 -30.55 -38.99 -16.82
CA LYS A 41 -30.16 -40.29 -17.40
C LYS A 41 -29.97 -41.39 -16.34
N SER A 42 -29.57 -41.04 -15.12
CA SER A 42 -29.51 -42.01 -14.01
C SER A 42 -30.87 -42.29 -13.38
N GLN A 43 -31.82 -41.35 -13.45
CA GLN A 43 -33.19 -41.52 -12.92
C GLN A 43 -34.10 -42.27 -13.90
N GLY A 44 -33.95 -42.05 -15.21
CA GLY A 44 -34.73 -42.73 -16.26
C GLY A 44 -34.42 -44.23 -16.46
N LYS A 45 -33.57 -44.83 -15.61
CA LYS A 45 -33.33 -46.28 -15.56
C LYS A 45 -33.96 -46.95 -14.32
N GLN A 46 -34.76 -46.21 -13.54
CA GLN A 46 -35.49 -46.74 -12.39
C GLN A 46 -36.98 -46.98 -12.69
N ASP A 47 -37.30 -47.47 -13.88
CA ASP A 47 -38.56 -48.21 -14.10
C ASP A 47 -38.32 -49.68 -13.74
N SER A 48 -38.20 -49.94 -12.44
CA SER A 48 -38.50 -51.26 -11.88
C SER A 48 -39.10 -51.02 -10.52
N ASN A 49 -40.25 -51.64 -10.32
CA ASN A 49 -41.21 -51.51 -9.23
C ASN A 49 -40.63 -52.09 -7.91
N ALA A 50 -39.43 -51.67 -7.53
CA ALA A 50 -38.73 -52.12 -6.33
C ALA A 50 -38.92 -51.06 -5.23
N PRO A 51 -39.37 -51.44 -4.03
CA PRO A 51 -39.49 -50.52 -2.90
C PRO A 51 -38.13 -49.87 -2.64
N LEU A 52 -38.09 -48.54 -2.74
CA LEU A 52 -36.92 -47.71 -2.48
C LEU A 52 -36.52 -47.84 -1.01
N VAL A 53 -35.76 -48.89 -0.68
CA VAL A 53 -35.00 -48.97 0.56
C VAL A 53 -33.83 -48.01 0.41
N GLY A 54 -34.12 -46.71 0.53
CA GLY A 54 -33.13 -45.66 0.41
C GLY A 54 -32.01 -45.90 1.42
N ARG A 55 -30.76 -45.77 0.95
CA ARG A 55 -29.56 -45.94 1.80
C ARG A 55 -29.76 -45.15 3.10
N PRO A 56 -29.71 -45.80 4.28
CA PRO A 56 -29.96 -45.12 5.55
C PRO A 56 -29.12 -43.85 5.67
N ARG A 57 -29.77 -42.75 6.06
CA ARG A 57 -29.05 -41.50 6.31
C ARG A 57 -28.10 -41.72 7.48
N LEU A 58 -26.82 -41.41 7.26
CA LEU A 58 -25.76 -41.56 8.27
C LEU A 58 -25.99 -40.67 9.51
N HIS A 59 -26.71 -39.55 9.35
CA HIS A 59 -27.06 -38.63 10.43
C HIS A 59 -28.56 -38.38 10.40
N ARG A 60 -29.21 -38.41 11.57
CA ARG A 60 -30.66 -38.27 11.73
C ARG A 60 -31.06 -36.83 11.95
N THR A 61 -30.23 -36.06 12.67
CA THR A 61 -30.49 -34.65 12.99
C THR A 61 -29.50 -33.71 12.28
N PRO A 62 -29.86 -32.43 12.10
CA PRO A 62 -28.93 -31.43 11.59
C PRO A 62 -27.75 -31.18 12.55
N GLU A 63 -27.94 -31.27 13.87
CA GLU A 63 -26.84 -31.10 14.82
C GLU A 63 -25.77 -32.19 14.64
N GLU A 64 -26.17 -33.47 14.58
CA GLU A 64 -25.28 -34.61 14.37
C GLU A 64 -24.43 -34.44 13.11
N LYS A 65 -25.02 -33.92 12.03
CA LYS A 65 -24.31 -33.66 10.79
C LYS A 65 -23.26 -32.56 10.95
N THR A 66 -23.55 -31.51 11.71
CA THR A 66 -22.57 -30.43 11.97
C THR A 66 -21.42 -30.91 12.84
N GLU A 67 -21.71 -31.72 13.85
CA GLU A 67 -20.71 -32.28 14.76
C GLU A 67 -19.79 -33.27 14.03
N ALA A 68 -20.37 -34.18 13.23
CA ALA A 68 -19.61 -35.08 12.38
C ALA A 68 -18.72 -34.33 11.37
N ALA A 69 -19.20 -33.21 10.82
CA ALA A 69 -18.37 -32.38 9.95
C ALA A 69 -17.22 -31.71 10.70
N ARG A 70 -17.44 -31.25 11.95
CA ARG A 70 -16.38 -30.67 12.80
C ARG A 70 -15.33 -31.71 13.17
N SER A 71 -15.74 -32.89 13.62
CA SER A 71 -14.82 -33.99 13.97
C SER A 71 -14.03 -34.46 12.77
N TYR A 72 -14.67 -34.63 11.61
CA TYR A 72 -13.98 -34.96 10.36
C TYR A 72 -12.92 -33.92 9.98
N ARG A 73 -13.26 -32.61 10.04
CA ARG A 73 -12.29 -31.53 9.76
C ARG A 73 -11.12 -31.57 10.74
N ARG A 74 -11.38 -31.78 12.03
CA ARG A 74 -10.33 -31.88 13.07
C ARG A 74 -9.34 -33.00 12.74
N ILE A 75 -9.86 -34.21 12.54
CA ILE A 75 -9.05 -35.40 12.20
C ILE A 75 -8.30 -35.17 10.88
N TYR A 76 -8.94 -34.57 9.88
CA TYR A 76 -8.30 -34.22 8.62
C TYR A 76 -7.13 -33.27 8.83
N TYR A 77 -7.31 -32.16 9.54
CA TYR A 77 -6.26 -31.17 9.79
C TYR A 77 -5.13 -31.74 10.64
N GLU A 78 -5.42 -32.55 11.66
CA GLU A 78 -4.40 -33.24 12.44
C GLU A 78 -3.57 -34.18 11.56
N ARG A 79 -4.23 -35.02 10.75
CA ARG A 79 -3.56 -35.95 9.83
C ARG A 79 -2.72 -35.24 8.76
N HIS A 80 -3.15 -34.05 8.31
CA HIS A 80 -2.50 -33.33 7.21
C HIS A 80 -1.71 -32.10 7.69
N ARG A 81 -1.54 -31.90 9.00
CA ARG A 81 -0.94 -30.70 9.59
C ARG A 81 0.44 -30.42 8.98
N ASN A 82 1.32 -31.42 9.00
CA ASN A 82 2.69 -31.27 8.51
C ASN A 82 2.74 -31.00 7.01
N ARG A 83 1.86 -31.62 6.21
CA ARG A 83 1.78 -31.36 4.77
C ARG A 83 1.29 -29.94 4.47
N ILE A 84 0.30 -29.46 5.21
CA ILE A 84 -0.20 -28.09 5.09
C ILE A 84 0.89 -27.10 5.50
N LEU A 85 1.58 -27.35 6.60
CA LEU A 85 2.69 -26.53 7.07
C LEU A 85 3.84 -26.50 6.06
N ALA A 86 4.27 -27.65 5.55
CA ALA A 86 5.32 -27.73 4.53
C ALA A 86 4.94 -26.99 3.25
N LYS A 87 3.70 -27.17 2.76
CA LYS A 87 3.20 -26.44 1.58
C LYS A 87 3.12 -24.94 1.82
N ASN A 88 2.74 -24.51 3.03
CA ASN A 88 2.74 -23.10 3.40
C ASN A 88 4.18 -22.57 3.48
N GLN A 89 5.11 -23.30 4.11
CA GLN A 89 6.53 -22.93 4.18
C GLN A 89 7.16 -22.80 2.80
N GLU A 90 6.90 -23.75 1.90
CA GLU A 90 7.36 -23.68 0.51
C GLU A 90 6.81 -22.44 -0.20
N LYS A 91 5.51 -22.15 -0.01
CA LYS A 91 4.89 -20.93 -0.55
C LYS A 91 5.53 -19.65 0.00
N TYR A 92 5.92 -19.63 1.28
CA TYR A 92 6.64 -18.51 1.88
C TYR A 92 8.10 -18.44 1.43
N HIS A 93 8.80 -19.55 1.29
CA HIS A 93 10.18 -19.61 0.81
C HIS A 93 10.29 -19.13 -0.64
N ILE A 94 9.36 -19.52 -1.52
CA ILE A 94 9.31 -19.01 -2.91
C ILE A 94 9.10 -17.49 -2.92
N ARG A 95 8.23 -17.00 -2.04
CA ARG A 95 7.98 -15.56 -1.89
C ARG A 95 9.22 -14.81 -1.36
N ASP A 96 9.95 -15.38 -0.42
CA ASP A 96 11.15 -14.76 0.15
C ASP A 96 12.35 -14.84 -0.79
N TYR A 97 12.50 -15.92 -1.56
CA TYR A 97 13.59 -16.05 -2.55
C TYR A 97 13.45 -15.08 -3.72
N GLY A 98 12.22 -14.81 -4.18
CA GLY A 98 11.96 -13.74 -5.14
C GLY A 98 12.29 -12.35 -4.57
N ASN A 99 12.04 -12.15 -3.28
CA ASN A 99 12.20 -10.84 -2.64
C ASN A 99 13.66 -10.52 -2.24
N LYS A 100 14.50 -11.54 -1.98
CA LYS A 100 15.92 -11.34 -1.60
C LYS A 100 16.76 -10.71 -2.70
N LYS A 101 16.45 -10.95 -3.98
CA LYS A 101 17.17 -10.33 -5.11
C LYS A 101 16.78 -8.86 -5.32
N CYS A 102 15.52 -8.48 -5.07
CA CYS A 102 15.07 -7.09 -5.15
C CYS A 102 15.69 -6.20 -4.06
N ARG A 103 15.80 -6.72 -2.82
CA ARG A 103 16.22 -5.91 -1.65
C ARG A 103 17.59 -5.26 -1.77
N SER A 104 18.56 -5.88 -2.44
CA SER A 104 19.91 -5.31 -2.57
C SER A 104 20.04 -4.36 -3.75
N HIS A 105 19.21 -4.52 -4.79
CA HIS A 105 19.36 -3.74 -6.03
C HIS A 105 18.95 -2.28 -5.82
N TRP A 106 17.83 -2.06 -5.12
CA TRP A 106 17.24 -0.74 -4.90
C TRP A 106 17.76 0.00 -3.67
N ALA A 107 18.52 -0.69 -2.80
CA ALA A 107 19.10 -0.06 -1.62
C ALA A 107 20.02 1.12 -2.01
N ARG A 108 20.92 0.88 -2.97
CA ARG A 108 21.91 1.88 -3.39
C ARG A 108 21.30 3.13 -4.03
N PRO A 109 20.38 3.04 -5.02
CA PRO A 109 19.71 4.24 -5.55
C PRO A 109 18.94 5.03 -4.48
N CYS A 110 18.30 4.35 -3.52
CA CYS A 110 17.66 5.04 -2.40
C CYS A 110 18.68 5.76 -1.52
N ASP A 111 19.80 5.10 -1.20
CA ASP A 111 20.90 5.69 -0.43
C ASP A 111 21.50 6.91 -1.16
N GLU A 112 21.59 6.88 -2.49
CA GLU A 112 22.07 7.99 -3.31
C GLU A 112 21.13 9.20 -3.26
N ILE A 113 19.81 8.98 -3.30
CA ILE A 113 18.81 10.06 -3.12
C ILE A 113 18.91 10.67 -1.73
N ASP A 114 18.97 9.83 -0.69
CA ASP A 114 19.10 10.28 0.69
C ASP A 114 20.41 11.05 0.90
N ALA A 115 21.52 10.60 0.30
CA ALA A 115 22.81 11.28 0.35
C ALA A 115 22.80 12.62 -0.40
N CYS A 116 22.17 12.70 -1.58
CA CYS A 116 21.97 13.97 -2.30
C CYS A 116 21.14 14.95 -1.46
N LEU A 117 20.05 14.47 -0.83
CA LEU A 117 19.23 15.29 0.05
C LEU A 117 20.07 15.85 1.19
N GLN A 118 20.85 14.99 1.86
CA GLN A 118 21.70 15.39 2.99
C GLN A 118 22.85 16.31 2.60
N THR A 119 23.37 16.19 1.37
CA THR A 119 24.35 17.13 0.85
C THR A 119 23.72 18.50 0.62
N LEU A 120 22.47 18.55 0.16
CA LEU A 120 21.76 19.79 -0.14
C LEU A 120 21.31 20.53 1.13
N ILE A 121 20.75 19.81 2.11
CA ILE A 121 20.16 20.41 3.32
C ILE A 121 21.09 20.37 4.54
N GLY A 122 22.19 19.63 4.47
CA GLY A 122 23.04 19.35 5.62
C GLY A 122 22.41 18.36 6.61
N SER A 123 22.59 18.62 7.90
CA SER A 123 22.19 17.69 8.97
C SER A 123 20.70 17.74 9.32
N SER A 124 20.01 18.87 9.07
CA SER A 124 18.62 19.07 9.48
C SER A 124 17.87 19.96 8.49
N SER A 125 16.71 19.49 8.05
CA SER A 125 15.78 20.26 7.22
C SER A 125 15.31 21.55 7.89
N ALA A 126 15.14 21.53 9.22
CA ALA A 126 14.68 22.72 9.95
C ALA A 126 15.76 23.80 9.97
N VAL A 127 17.01 23.39 10.23
CA VAL A 127 18.18 24.29 10.20
C VAL A 127 18.40 24.86 8.80
N PHE A 128 18.22 24.05 7.76
CA PHE A 128 18.32 24.50 6.37
C PHE A 128 17.29 25.58 6.04
N VAL A 129 16.00 25.33 6.33
CA VAL A 129 14.92 26.27 6.00
C VAL A 129 15.02 27.55 6.85
N GLU A 130 15.36 27.43 8.13
CA GLU A 130 15.60 28.59 9.01
C GLU A 130 16.83 29.38 8.56
N GLY A 131 17.86 28.71 8.04
CA GLY A 131 19.02 29.34 7.41
C GLY A 131 18.63 30.20 6.20
N LEU A 132 17.68 29.74 5.38
CA LEU A 132 17.15 30.53 4.26
C LEU A 132 16.34 31.73 4.76
N CYS A 133 15.53 31.56 5.80
CA CYS A 133 14.73 32.64 6.39
C CYS A 133 15.64 33.74 6.97
N THR A 134 16.60 33.35 7.81
CA THR A 134 17.56 34.28 8.45
C THR A 134 18.42 35.00 7.43
N TYR A 135 18.87 34.31 6.37
CA TYR A 135 19.62 34.92 5.27
C TYR A 135 18.81 35.99 4.54
N PHE A 136 17.54 35.72 4.25
CA PHE A 136 16.64 36.68 3.59
C PHE A 136 16.33 37.89 4.48
N ILE A 137 15.99 37.67 5.75
CA ILE A 137 15.72 38.76 6.73
C ILE A 137 16.94 39.68 6.86
N SER A 138 18.15 39.11 6.84
CA SER A 138 19.38 39.88 6.95
C SER A 138 19.75 40.63 5.68
N ASN A 139 19.23 40.22 4.52
CA ASN A 139 19.58 40.75 3.19
C ASN A 139 18.34 40.95 2.30
N PRO A 140 17.37 41.77 2.73
CA PRO A 140 16.07 41.91 2.07
C PRO A 140 16.17 42.44 0.64
N ASP A 141 17.03 43.43 0.42
CA ASP A 141 17.18 44.09 -0.88
C ASP A 141 18.19 43.40 -1.81
N ASN A 142 18.82 42.33 -1.33
CA ASN A 142 19.82 41.62 -2.14
C ASN A 142 19.13 40.69 -3.14
N ALA A 143 19.31 40.94 -4.43
CA ALA A 143 18.86 40.04 -5.49
C ALA A 143 19.37 38.59 -5.31
N ASP A 144 20.53 38.43 -4.64
CA ASP A 144 21.12 37.13 -4.33
C ASP A 144 20.27 36.31 -3.36
N SER A 145 19.48 36.93 -2.47
CA SER A 145 18.64 36.20 -1.50
C SER A 145 17.50 35.45 -2.20
N SER A 146 16.83 36.14 -3.14
CA SER A 146 15.82 35.53 -4.01
C SER A 146 16.42 34.49 -4.96
N HIS A 147 17.61 34.74 -5.50
CA HIS A 147 18.31 33.78 -6.36
C HIS A 147 18.67 32.50 -5.58
N THR A 148 19.13 32.63 -4.34
CA THR A 148 19.48 31.50 -3.47
C THR A 148 18.27 30.62 -3.17
N MET A 149 17.12 31.22 -2.84
CA MET A 149 15.87 30.46 -2.63
C MET A 149 15.40 29.74 -3.88
N ARG A 150 15.44 30.39 -5.06
CA ARG A 150 15.09 29.74 -6.34
C ARG A 150 16.03 28.58 -6.65
N ALA A 151 17.33 28.77 -6.52
CA ALA A 151 18.31 27.71 -6.75
C ALA A 151 18.08 26.51 -5.81
N ALA A 152 17.69 26.75 -4.55
CA ALA A 152 17.33 25.69 -3.62
C ALA A 152 16.04 24.95 -4.04
N ILE A 153 15.02 25.68 -4.52
CA ILE A 153 13.77 25.09 -5.05
C ILE A 153 14.08 24.22 -6.27
N ASP A 154 14.85 24.73 -7.23
CA ASP A 154 15.20 24.01 -8.46
C ASP A 154 15.98 22.72 -8.13
N ALA A 155 16.95 22.79 -7.22
CA ALA A 155 17.71 21.61 -6.80
C ALA A 155 16.85 20.55 -6.08
N LEU A 156 15.89 20.99 -5.25
CA LEU A 156 14.95 20.08 -4.58
C LEU A 156 13.94 19.46 -5.56
N GLU A 157 13.51 20.21 -6.56
CA GLU A 157 12.60 19.76 -7.61
C GLU A 157 13.28 18.72 -8.51
N ASP A 158 14.52 18.95 -8.92
CA ASP A 158 15.34 17.97 -9.65
C ASP A 158 15.52 16.67 -8.85
N LEU A 159 15.77 16.78 -7.54
CA LEU A 159 15.88 15.62 -6.66
C LEU A 159 14.52 14.90 -6.50
N ARG A 160 13.41 15.63 -6.42
CA ARG A 160 12.05 15.06 -6.37
C ARG A 160 11.76 14.25 -7.62
N GLN A 161 12.07 14.78 -8.80
CA GLN A 161 11.87 14.10 -10.07
C GLN A 161 12.67 12.80 -10.13
N ARG A 162 13.97 12.82 -9.77
CA ARG A 162 14.81 11.62 -9.70
C ARG A 162 14.24 10.57 -8.73
N ALA A 163 13.83 10.99 -7.54
CA ALA A 163 13.25 10.09 -6.55
C ALA A 163 11.91 9.49 -7.02
N GLN A 164 11.13 10.26 -7.79
CA GLN A 164 9.85 9.81 -8.33
C GLN A 164 10.02 8.82 -9.49
N SER A 165 10.97 9.06 -10.40
CA SER A 165 11.36 8.07 -11.41
C SER A 165 11.86 6.77 -10.78
N LEU A 166 12.58 6.85 -9.65
CA LEU A 166 13.01 5.68 -8.90
C LEU A 166 11.81 4.88 -8.34
N VAL A 167 10.77 5.56 -7.83
CA VAL A 167 9.53 4.90 -7.39
C VAL A 167 8.89 4.14 -8.55
N GLU A 168 8.82 4.73 -9.73
CA GLU A 168 8.26 4.10 -10.93
C GLU A 168 9.03 2.82 -11.28
N SER A 169 10.36 2.89 -11.34
CA SER A 169 11.20 1.70 -11.62
C SER A 169 11.05 0.60 -10.56
N VAL A 170 10.95 0.96 -9.27
CA VAL A 170 10.73 -0.01 -8.18
C VAL A 170 9.36 -0.70 -8.31
N ILE A 171 8.33 0.05 -8.69
CA ILE A 171 6.98 -0.50 -8.92
C ILE A 171 6.99 -1.48 -10.10
N GLU A 172 7.69 -1.14 -11.18
CA GLU A 172 7.78 -1.98 -12.38
C GLU A 172 8.51 -3.29 -12.12
N GLU A 173 9.65 -3.26 -11.41
CA GLU A 173 10.47 -4.46 -11.21
C GLU A 173 10.07 -5.31 -10.01
N CYS A 174 9.72 -4.68 -8.89
CA CYS A 174 9.50 -5.38 -7.61
C CYS A 174 8.05 -5.30 -7.12
N GLY A 175 7.22 -4.45 -7.72
CA GLY A 175 5.82 -4.28 -7.33
C GLY A 175 5.67 -3.60 -5.97
N THR A 176 4.83 -4.16 -5.10
CA THR A 176 4.57 -3.60 -3.75
C THR A 176 5.42 -4.31 -2.71
N GLY A 177 6.21 -3.56 -1.93
CA GLY A 177 7.13 -4.14 -0.97
C GLY A 177 7.81 -3.11 -0.07
N HIS A 178 8.82 -3.58 0.66
CA HIS A 178 9.63 -2.75 1.55
C HIS A 178 10.40 -1.67 0.77
N ASP A 179 10.97 -2.02 -0.38
CA ASP A 179 11.79 -1.09 -1.18
C ASP A 179 10.94 0.05 -1.74
N LEU A 180 9.69 -0.25 -2.14
CA LEU A 180 8.72 0.77 -2.52
C LEU A 180 8.41 1.71 -1.35
N SER A 181 8.15 1.18 -0.16
CA SER A 181 7.89 1.99 1.04
C SER A 181 9.08 2.91 1.33
N ARG A 182 10.29 2.37 1.30
CA ARG A 182 11.52 3.13 1.55
C ARG A 182 11.70 4.26 0.53
N THR A 183 11.52 3.98 -0.76
CA THR A 183 11.66 4.98 -1.83
C THR A 183 10.59 6.06 -1.70
N GLN A 184 9.35 5.67 -1.37
CA GLN A 184 8.26 6.61 -1.09
C GLN A 184 8.60 7.50 0.11
N ASP A 185 9.18 6.95 1.18
CA ASP A 185 9.59 7.72 2.35
C ASP A 185 10.65 8.79 1.99
N SER A 186 11.57 8.49 1.08
CA SER A 186 12.53 9.49 0.56
C SER A 186 11.83 10.56 -0.28
N VAL A 187 10.91 10.18 -1.18
CA VAL A 187 10.10 11.14 -1.97
C VAL A 187 9.28 12.07 -1.05
N PHE A 188 8.64 11.50 -0.03
CA PHE A 188 7.86 12.28 0.94
C PHE A 188 8.73 13.28 1.70
N ARG A 189 9.96 12.88 2.09
CA ARG A 189 10.92 13.77 2.76
C ARG A 189 11.33 14.93 1.85
N VAL A 190 11.72 14.66 0.60
CA VAL A 190 12.08 15.70 -0.38
C VAL A 190 10.90 16.66 -0.60
N ARG A 191 9.70 16.13 -0.85
CA ARG A 191 8.49 16.93 -1.07
C ARG A 191 8.15 17.81 0.12
N ARG A 192 8.27 17.29 1.35
CA ARG A 192 8.00 18.06 2.57
C ARG A 192 8.92 19.28 2.68
N ILE A 193 10.20 19.09 2.37
CA ILE A 193 11.20 20.17 2.41
C ILE A 193 10.96 21.17 1.27
N LEU A 194 10.71 20.69 0.05
CA LEU A 194 10.36 21.53 -1.09
C LEU A 194 9.17 22.44 -0.76
N THR A 195 8.07 21.87 -0.27
CA THR A 195 6.88 22.66 0.11
C THR A 195 7.18 23.68 1.22
N ALA A 196 8.09 23.37 2.15
CA ALA A 196 8.52 24.32 3.16
C ALA A 196 9.32 25.49 2.58
N VAL A 197 10.25 25.22 1.65
CA VAL A 197 11.04 26.26 0.98
C VAL A 197 10.16 27.10 0.05
N GLU A 198 9.25 26.49 -0.71
CA GLU A 198 8.27 27.20 -1.55
C GLU A 198 7.37 28.12 -0.72
N ASP A 199 6.95 27.68 0.47
CA ASP A 199 6.15 28.48 1.39
C ASP A 199 6.92 29.71 1.88
N VAL A 200 8.18 29.52 2.28
CA VAL A 200 9.09 30.61 2.67
C VAL A 200 9.26 31.60 1.51
N PHE A 201 9.55 31.11 0.32
CA PHE A 201 9.74 31.94 -0.87
C PHE A 201 8.46 32.71 -1.24
N ALA A 202 7.29 32.08 -1.15
CA ALA A 202 6.01 32.73 -1.39
C ALA A 202 5.75 33.90 -0.42
N HIS A 203 6.07 33.73 0.87
CA HIS A 203 5.93 34.81 1.85
C HIS A 203 6.96 35.93 1.62
N ALA A 204 8.20 35.57 1.24
CA ALA A 204 9.25 36.53 0.92
C ALA A 204 8.85 37.44 -0.25
N MET A 205 8.16 36.89 -1.26
CA MET A 205 7.65 37.63 -2.41
C MET A 205 6.53 38.65 -2.06
N LEU A 206 5.91 38.56 -0.88
CA LEU A 206 4.88 39.51 -0.43
C LEU A 206 5.49 40.77 0.22
N GLY A 207 6.79 40.78 0.47
CA GLY A 207 7.51 41.88 1.10
C GLY A 207 8.12 41.49 2.45
N VAL A 208 9.17 42.19 2.82
CA VAL A 208 10.03 41.86 3.97
C VAL A 208 9.29 42.04 5.28
N ASP A 209 8.53 43.13 5.43
CA ASP A 209 7.76 43.40 6.66
C ASP A 209 6.75 42.28 6.94
N TYR A 210 6.04 41.84 5.89
CA TYR A 210 5.09 40.73 5.97
C TYR A 210 5.79 39.41 6.32
N PHE A 211 6.95 39.17 5.70
CA PHE A 211 7.74 37.97 5.97
C PHE A 211 8.23 37.90 7.42
N VAL A 212 8.78 39.00 7.94
CA VAL A 212 9.27 39.11 9.32
C VAL A 212 8.11 38.92 10.32
N GLU A 213 6.96 39.53 10.05
CA GLU A 213 5.77 39.33 10.89
C GLU A 213 5.31 37.87 10.89
N ALA A 214 5.22 37.24 9.70
CA ALA A 214 4.81 35.84 9.57
C ALA A 214 5.79 34.87 10.25
N HIS A 215 7.10 35.10 10.12
CA HIS A 215 8.15 34.32 10.77
C HIS A 215 8.09 34.46 12.30
N GLY A 216 7.97 35.69 12.81
CA GLY A 216 7.88 35.97 14.25
C GLY A 216 6.60 35.43 14.90
N GLN A 217 5.52 35.28 14.14
CA GLN A 217 4.25 34.70 14.60
C GLN A 217 4.19 33.16 14.50
N GLY A 218 5.23 32.50 14.00
CA GLY A 218 5.21 31.05 13.86
C GLY A 218 4.30 30.54 12.74
N LYS A 219 3.95 31.40 11.76
CA LYS A 219 2.92 31.09 10.73
C LYS A 219 3.47 30.30 9.54
N LEU A 220 4.79 30.20 9.41
CA LEU A 220 5.41 29.52 8.27
C LEU A 220 5.23 28.00 8.41
N LYS A 221 4.90 27.31 7.32
CA LYS A 221 4.57 25.88 7.37
C LYS A 221 5.65 25.03 8.02
N HIS A 222 6.92 25.38 7.82
CA HIS A 222 8.05 24.62 8.34
C HIS A 222 8.08 24.61 9.88
N GLN A 223 7.66 25.69 10.53
CA GLN A 223 7.54 25.80 11.99
C GLN A 223 6.41 24.91 12.54
N ILE A 224 5.36 24.69 11.74
CA ILE A 224 4.20 23.85 12.14
C ILE A 224 4.47 22.36 11.88
N THR A 225 5.16 22.03 10.79
CA THR A 225 5.24 20.65 10.28
C THR A 225 6.54 19.91 10.58
N LEU A 226 7.66 20.60 10.78
CA LEU A 226 8.95 19.93 11.02
C LEU A 226 9.17 19.54 12.49
N ASP A 227 8.53 20.24 13.43
CA ASP A 227 8.66 19.96 14.88
C ASP A 227 7.95 18.68 15.33
N ASN A 228 6.92 18.25 14.59
CA ASN A 228 6.13 17.05 14.95
C ASN A 228 6.84 15.71 14.70
N THR A 229 8.06 15.71 14.15
CA THR A 229 8.85 14.47 13.97
C THR A 229 9.77 14.12 15.15
N ALA A 230 9.84 14.95 16.19
CA ALA A 230 10.74 14.74 17.33
C ALA A 230 10.20 13.80 18.44
N VAL A 231 8.96 13.29 18.35
CA VAL A 231 8.34 12.52 19.45
C VAL A 231 7.62 11.27 18.95
N VAL A 232 8.36 10.22 18.64
CA VAL A 232 7.92 8.83 18.88
C VAL A 232 9.15 8.01 19.26
N PRO A 233 9.37 7.69 20.56
CA PRO A 233 10.39 6.73 20.99
C PRO A 233 10.06 5.29 20.55
#